data_AF-A0A947VZ33-F1
#
_entry.id   AF-A0A947VZ33-F1
#
_cell.length_a   1.000
_cell.length_b   1.000
_cell.length_c   1.000
_cell.angle_alpha   90.00
_cell.angle_beta   90.00
_cell.angle_gamma   90.00
#
_symmetry.space_group_name_H-M   'P 1'
#
loop_
_entity.id
_entity.type
_entity.pdbx_description
1 polymer ?
#
loop_
_entity_poly.entity_id
_entity_poly.type
_entity_poly.pdbx_seq_one_letter_code
_entity_poly.pdbx_strand_id
1 'polypeptide(L)'
;MNRNPLTRAGIKKKVVEIISEFVEQDGLIVNEEEMHILDIDSLIAMDIILEIEREFNIRITDPEILSMETFDQMMAVIYGKLEGV
;
A
#
# COMPACT_ATOMS: atom_id res chain seq x y z
N MET A 1 -12.35 15.20 -12.25
CA MET A 1 -11.58 13.99 -11.89
C MET A 1 -10.19 14.14 -12.46
N ASN A 2 -9.22 14.56 -11.63
CA ASN A 2 -7.83 14.75 -12.06
C ASN A 2 -7.17 13.38 -12.23
N ARG A 3 -6.96 12.96 -13.49
CA ARG A 3 -6.08 11.84 -13.81
C ARG A 3 -4.64 12.37 -13.76
N ASN A 4 -4.06 12.41 -12.58
CA ASN A 4 -2.62 12.59 -12.45
C ASN A 4 -1.96 11.36 -13.11
N PRO A 5 -0.98 11.49 -14.02
CA PRO A 5 -0.26 10.34 -14.51
C PRO A 5 0.31 9.55 -13.32
N LEU A 6 0.31 8.22 -13.41
CA LEU A 6 0.85 7.27 -12.41
C LEU A 6 2.37 7.47 -12.27
N THR A 7 2.79 8.61 -11.77
CA THR A 7 4.16 8.89 -11.38
C THR A 7 4.45 8.11 -10.10
N ARG A 8 5.69 7.67 -9.91
CA ARG A 8 6.09 6.97 -8.67
C ARG A 8 5.72 7.74 -7.41
N ALA A 9 5.88 9.07 -7.46
CA ALA A 9 5.46 9.97 -6.38
C ALA A 9 3.94 10.01 -6.18
N GLY A 10 3.14 10.02 -7.26
CA GLY A 10 1.68 9.96 -7.19
C GLY A 10 1.16 8.64 -6.63
N ILE A 11 1.74 7.52 -7.05
CA ILE A 11 1.42 6.18 -6.51
C ILE A 11 1.76 6.13 -5.02
N LYS A 12 2.97 6.54 -4.63
CA LYS A 12 3.38 6.57 -3.21
C LYS A 12 2.42 7.40 -2.37
N LYS A 13 2.08 8.62 -2.82
CA LYS A 13 1.14 9.49 -2.12
C LYS A 13 -0.22 8.81 -1.92
N LYS A 14 -0.74 8.15 -2.95
CA LYS A 14 -2.03 7.48 -2.90
C LYS A 14 -2.02 6.24 -1.99
N VAL A 15 -0.94 5.47 -1.99
CA VAL A 15 -0.77 4.34 -1.05
C VAL A 15 -0.71 4.83 0.39
N VAL A 16 0.03 5.91 0.67
CA VAL A 16 0.07 6.54 2.00
C VAL A 16 -1.33 7.03 2.41
N GLU A 17 -2.06 7.69 1.51
CA GLU A 17 -3.45 8.11 1.79
C GLU A 17 -4.34 6.93 2.20
N ILE A 18 -4.28 5.80 1.47
CA ILE A 18 -5.03 4.58 1.81
C ILE A 18 -4.63 4.10 3.21
N ILE A 19 -3.34 3.92 3.48
CA ILE A 19 -2.87 3.44 4.79
C ILE A 19 -3.33 4.38 5.91
N SER A 20 -3.19 5.70 5.72
CA SER A 20 -3.64 6.70 6.70
C SER A 20 -5.14 6.61 6.98
N GLU A 21 -5.98 6.38 5.97
CA GLU A 21 -7.44 6.24 6.17
C GLU A 21 -7.80 5.06 7.07
N PHE A 22 -7.10 3.92 6.94
CA PHE A 22 -7.31 2.76 7.81
C PHE A 22 -6.72 2.98 9.21
N VAL A 23 -5.52 3.57 9.27
CA VAL A 23 -4.80 3.78 10.53
C VAL A 23 -5.46 4.86 11.39
N GLU A 24 -5.98 5.95 10.80
CA GLU A 24 -6.75 6.97 11.54
C GLU A 24 -8.06 6.39 12.10
N GLN A 25 -8.69 5.45 11.40
CA GLN A 25 -9.88 4.75 11.90
C GLN A 25 -9.57 3.87 13.12
N ASP A 26 -8.36 3.33 13.20
CA ASP A 26 -7.89 2.51 14.33
C ASP A 26 -7.09 3.30 15.39
N GLY A 27 -6.89 4.62 15.20
CA GLY A 27 -6.18 5.49 16.14
C GLY A 27 -4.67 5.27 16.20
N LEU A 28 -4.08 4.64 15.17
CA LEU A 28 -2.64 4.45 15.02
C LEU A 28 -1.99 5.74 14.42
N ILE A 29 -0.70 5.97 14.67
CA ILE A 29 0.06 7.08 14.06
C ILE A 29 1.12 6.46 13.16
N VAL A 30 1.01 6.64 11.84
CA VAL A 30 1.99 6.14 10.87
C VAL A 30 3.11 7.14 10.71
N ASN A 31 4.34 6.70 11.02
CA ASN A 31 5.56 7.40 10.63
C ASN A 31 6.10 6.74 9.35
N GLU A 32 6.24 7.51 8.26
CA GLU A 32 6.64 6.98 6.94
C GLU A 32 8.00 6.27 6.95
N GLU A 33 8.91 6.63 7.87
CA GLU A 33 10.27 6.09 7.95
C GLU A 33 10.37 4.76 8.71
N GLU A 34 9.34 4.40 9.49
CA GLU A 34 9.36 3.24 10.40
C GLU A 34 8.13 2.34 10.25
N MET A 35 7.41 2.47 9.14
CA MET A 35 6.19 1.68 8.91
C MET A 35 6.53 0.21 8.64
N HIS A 36 6.60 -0.56 9.72
CA HIS A 36 6.50 -2.01 9.66
C HIS A 36 5.04 -2.37 9.37
N ILE A 37 4.80 -2.90 8.17
CA ILE A 37 3.46 -3.38 7.76
C ILE A 37 2.97 -4.46 8.75
N LEU A 38 3.91 -5.15 9.40
CA LEU A 38 3.66 -6.21 10.37
C LEU A 38 3.29 -5.74 11.79
N ASP A 39 3.49 -4.45 12.14
CA ASP A 39 3.01 -3.89 13.42
C ASP A 39 1.56 -3.38 13.33
N ILE A 40 1.03 -3.26 12.10
CA ILE A 40 -0.39 -3.09 11.84
C ILE A 40 -1.06 -4.45 12.05
N ASP A 41 -2.23 -4.49 12.71
CA ASP A 41 -2.98 -5.74 12.89
C ASP A 41 -3.10 -6.44 11.53
N SER A 42 -2.75 -7.72 11.49
CA SER A 42 -2.78 -8.58 10.29
C SER A 42 -4.09 -8.50 9.49
N LEU A 43 -5.21 -8.20 10.14
CA LEU A 43 -6.50 -7.97 9.48
C LEU A 43 -6.54 -6.63 8.73
N ILE A 44 -6.11 -5.54 9.38
CA ILE A 44 -6.04 -4.21 8.77
C ILE A 44 -5.06 -4.21 7.59
N ALA A 45 -3.93 -4.90 7.74
CA ALA A 45 -2.95 -5.04 6.65
C ALA A 45 -3.56 -5.68 5.40
N MET A 46 -4.45 -6.68 5.57
CA MET A 46 -5.15 -7.32 4.45
C MET A 46 -6.15 -6.37 3.79
N ASP A 47 -6.92 -5.60 4.57
CA ASP A 47 -7.88 -4.64 4.04
C ASP A 47 -7.19 -3.51 3.25
N ILE A 48 -6.03 -3.03 3.73
CA ILE A 48 -5.17 -2.09 3.00
C ILE A 48 -4.75 -2.67 1.65
N ILE A 49 -4.28 -3.93 1.63
CA ILE A 49 -3.84 -4.59 0.39
C ILE A 49 -4.99 -4.71 -0.61
N LEU A 50 -6.19 -5.11 -0.15
CA LEU A 50 -7.38 -5.20 -0.98
C LEU A 50 -7.79 -3.86 -1.58
N GLU A 51 -7.66 -2.77 -0.82
CA GLU A 51 -7.99 -1.43 -1.31
C GLU A 51 -6.95 -0.93 -2.32
N ILE A 52 -5.67 -1.24 -2.12
CA ILE A 52 -4.60 -0.98 -3.09
C ILE A 52 -4.85 -1.75 -4.40
N GLU A 53 -5.20 -3.04 -4.33
CA GLU A 53 -5.55 -3.83 -5.52
C GLU A 53 -6.67 -3.18 -6.33
N ARG A 54 -7.72 -2.69 -5.64
CA ARG A 54 -8.86 -2.00 -6.26
C ARG A 54 -8.48 -0.66 -6.88
N GLU A 55 -7.76 0.19 -6.15
CA GLU A 55 -7.38 1.54 -6.61
C GLU A 55 -6.49 1.48 -7.85
N PHE A 56 -5.53 0.54 -7.88
CA PHE A 56 -4.57 0.42 -8.96
C PHE A 56 -4.95 -0.63 -10.02
N ASN A 57 -6.06 -1.36 -9.81
CA ASN A 57 -6.49 -2.47 -10.67
C ASN A 57 -5.37 -3.50 -10.90
N ILE A 58 -4.68 -3.88 -9.82
CA ILE A 58 -3.60 -4.87 -9.79
C ILE A 58 -4.01 -6.09 -8.97
N ARG A 59 -3.22 -7.16 -9.06
CA ARG A 59 -3.37 -8.34 -8.22
C ARG A 59 -2.07 -8.70 -7.52
N ILE A 60 -2.12 -8.74 -6.20
CA ILE A 60 -1.04 -9.10 -5.30
C ILE A 60 -1.34 -10.51 -4.78
N THR A 61 -0.38 -11.40 -4.92
CA THR A 61 -0.49 -12.81 -4.54
C THR A 61 -0.05 -13.03 -3.10
N ASP A 62 -0.53 -14.10 -2.44
CA ASP A 62 -0.15 -14.41 -1.07
C ASP A 62 1.38 -14.45 -0.84
N PRO A 63 2.21 -15.04 -1.74
CA PRO A 63 3.66 -14.99 -1.58
C PRO A 63 4.23 -13.56 -1.64
N GLU A 64 3.63 -12.67 -2.44
CA GLU A 64 4.03 -11.27 -2.50
C GLU A 64 3.65 -10.56 -1.20
N ILE A 65 2.46 -10.79 -0.65
CA ILE A 65 2.02 -10.25 0.64
C ILE A 65 3.00 -10.65 1.75
N LEU A 66 3.37 -11.94 1.80
CA LEU A 66 4.33 -12.46 2.77
C LEU A 66 5.75 -11.88 2.62
N SER A 67 6.06 -11.28 1.47
CA SER A 67 7.34 -10.62 1.22
C SER A 67 7.34 -9.11 1.57
N MET A 68 6.18 -8.56 1.93
CA MET A 68 6.00 -7.14 2.29
C MET A 68 6.07 -6.94 3.81
N GLU A 69 7.29 -6.93 4.35
CA GLU A 69 7.52 -6.61 5.77
C GLU A 69 7.64 -5.11 6.01
N THR A 70 8.12 -4.37 4.99
CA THR A 70 8.33 -2.92 5.03
C THR A 70 7.56 -2.17 3.95
N PHE A 71 7.27 -0.90 4.21
CA PHE A 71 6.64 -0.02 3.22
C PHE A 71 7.38 -0.01 1.87
N ASP A 72 8.71 0.02 1.88
CA ASP A 72 9.51 0.00 0.64
C ASP A 72 9.32 -1.30 -0.16
N GLN A 73 9.20 -2.46 0.52
CA GLN A 73 8.92 -3.74 -0.15
C GLN A 73 7.52 -3.75 -0.76
N MET A 74 6.52 -3.23 -0.05
CA MET A 74 5.17 -3.05 -0.59
C MET A 74 5.18 -2.16 -1.84
N MET A 75 5.85 -1.01 -1.76
CA MET A 75 5.97 -0.09 -2.90
C MET A 75 6.68 -0.76 -4.09
N ALA A 76 7.73 -1.56 -3.83
CA ALA A 76 8.43 -2.29 -4.89
C ALA A 76 7.51 -3.29 -5.61
N VAL A 77 6.66 -4.01 -4.88
CA VAL A 77 5.68 -4.93 -5.51
C VAL A 77 4.64 -4.15 -6.30
N ILE A 78 4.07 -3.07 -5.76
CA ILE A 78 3.08 -2.24 -6.46
C ILE A 78 3.67 -1.68 -7.75
N TYR A 79 4.89 -1.14 -7.70
CA TYR A 79 5.58 -0.66 -8.90
C TYR A 79 5.81 -1.78 -9.92
N GLY A 80 6.24 -2.96 -9.47
CA GLY A 80 6.42 -4.12 -10.34
C GLY A 80 5.14 -4.54 -11.05
N LYS A 81 3.98 -4.44 -10.37
CA LYS A 81 2.67 -4.72 -10.99
C LYS A 81 2.27 -3.67 -12.02
N LEU A 82 2.53 -2.40 -11.75
CA LEU A 82 2.16 -1.29 -12.64
C LEU A 82 3.09 -1.14 -13.86
N GLU A 83 4.36 -1.53 -13.75
CA GLU A 83 5.30 -1.55 -14.89
C GLU A 83 5.05 -2.74 -15.83
N GLY A 84 4.29 -3.75 -15.40
CA GLY A 84 3.91 -4.93 -16.19
C GLY A 84 2.58 -4.83 -16.94
N VAL A 85 1.88 -3.68 -16.88
CA VAL A 85 0.56 -3.42 -17.49
C VAL A 85 0.68 -2.55 -18.73
#